data_AF-A0A429BDP6-F1
#
_entry.id   AF-A0A429BDP6-F1
#
_cell.length_a   1.000
_cell.length_b   1.000
_cell.length_c   1.000
_cell.angle_alpha   90.00
_cell.angle_beta   90.00
_cell.angle_gamma   90.00
#
_symmetry.space_group_name_H-M   'P 1'
#
loop_
_entity.id
_entity.type
_entity.pdbx_description
1 polymer ?
#
loop_
_entity_poly.entity_id
_entity_poly.type
_entity_poly.pdbx_seq_one_letter_code
_entity_poly.pdbx_strand_id
1 'polypeptide(L)'
;MTDYRAAFDASITFGNGGDLTVHGFRVDLPGPDATEDEIAALFVASLGLLMTDAVELSGVEIFAEPHKGTRGGPSDRAAAAAPGAGGTLAELDQLPHEGGTYLVAPGGDLAALPLSRVADLPAVVVRVTGAEGRTVGVGALAAFDVRGRAVLLHTGAREGRQLTAAAAAWLVEHGVALVGTDADALDDAAHEGSPALDALLEAGVPVVERLTGLDRLPPTGALFTAAPARLAGVARVPVRAFARVPES
;
A
#
# COMPACT_ATOMS: atom_id res chain seq x y z
N MET A 1 -20.63 17.24 11.28
CA MET A 1 -20.27 17.85 9.98
C MET A 1 -21.27 17.32 8.99
N THR A 2 -21.82 18.17 8.13
CA THR A 2 -22.74 17.73 7.09
C THR A 2 -21.90 17.05 6.03
N ASP A 3 -22.08 15.74 5.83
CA ASP A 3 -21.39 14.97 4.81
C ASP A 3 -22.23 15.03 3.50
N TYR A 4 -21.58 15.16 2.34
CA TYR A 4 -22.22 15.37 1.04
C TYR A 4 -21.94 14.19 0.10
N ARG A 5 -22.92 13.80 -0.71
CA ARG A 5 -22.76 12.81 -1.79
C ARG A 5 -23.27 13.33 -3.11
N ALA A 6 -22.71 12.81 -4.20
CA ALA A 6 -23.33 12.86 -5.51
C ALA A 6 -23.97 11.51 -5.84
N ALA A 7 -25.17 11.54 -6.41
CA ALA A 7 -25.74 10.42 -7.18
C ALA A 7 -25.70 10.77 -8.68
N PHE A 8 -25.32 9.81 -9.52
CA PHE A 8 -25.19 10.04 -10.96
C PHE A 8 -25.21 8.72 -11.74
N ASP A 9 -25.47 8.85 -13.04
CA ASP A 9 -25.20 7.82 -14.04
C ASP A 9 -23.85 8.13 -14.71
N ALA A 10 -23.12 7.11 -15.13
CA ALA A 10 -21.85 7.33 -15.84
C ALA A 10 -21.59 6.27 -16.92
N SER A 11 -20.91 6.70 -17.98
CA SER A 11 -20.31 5.81 -18.98
C SER A 11 -18.80 6.04 -19.02
N ILE A 12 -18.04 4.95 -19.04
CA ILE A 12 -16.58 4.94 -19.09
C ILE A 12 -16.13 4.15 -20.31
N THR A 13 -15.17 4.70 -21.05
CA THR A 13 -14.42 3.95 -22.07
C THR A 13 -13.00 3.68 -21.59
N PHE A 14 -12.49 2.47 -21.84
CA PHE A 14 -11.13 2.09 -21.46
C PHE A 14 -10.18 2.09 -22.67
N GLY A 15 -8.94 2.56 -22.49
CA GLY A 15 -7.93 2.63 -23.56
C GLY A 15 -7.38 1.28 -24.01
N ASN A 16 -7.67 0.20 -23.28
CA ASN A 16 -7.42 -1.18 -23.70
C ASN A 16 -8.64 -1.85 -24.36
N GLY A 17 -9.71 -1.09 -24.59
CA GLY A 17 -10.96 -1.54 -25.18
C GLY A 17 -12.01 -1.97 -24.14
N GLY A 18 -13.27 -1.81 -24.51
CA GLY A 18 -14.43 -2.06 -23.64
C GLY A 18 -14.96 -0.80 -22.96
N ASP A 19 -16.12 -0.94 -22.33
CA ASP A 19 -16.81 0.14 -21.64
C ASP A 19 -17.46 -0.35 -20.33
N LEU A 20 -17.76 0.60 -19.44
CA LEU A 20 -18.51 0.38 -18.21
C LEU A 20 -19.60 1.44 -18.11
N THR A 21 -20.85 1.00 -17.95
CA THR A 21 -21.98 1.88 -17.68
C THR A 21 -22.54 1.61 -16.29
N VAL A 22 -22.80 2.66 -15.52
CA VAL A 22 -23.40 2.60 -14.18
C VAL A 22 -24.62 3.52 -14.08
N HIS A 23 -25.58 3.11 -13.26
CA HIS A 23 -26.81 3.86 -13.00
C HIS A 23 -27.01 4.10 -11.51
N GLY A 24 -27.32 5.33 -11.13
CA GLY A 24 -27.59 5.74 -9.75
C GLY A 24 -26.41 5.50 -8.80
N PHE A 25 -25.18 5.55 -9.32
CA PHE A 25 -23.97 5.34 -8.51
C PHE A 25 -23.81 6.50 -7.53
N ARG A 26 -23.23 6.23 -6.35
CA ARG A 26 -23.06 7.24 -5.30
C ARG A 26 -21.62 7.34 -4.82
N VAL A 27 -21.07 8.56 -4.83
CA VAL A 27 -19.74 8.88 -4.31
C VAL A 27 -19.81 10.00 -3.29
N ASP A 28 -18.89 10.00 -2.33
CA ASP A 28 -18.82 11.01 -1.28
C ASP A 28 -18.02 12.21 -1.76
N LEU A 29 -18.42 13.40 -1.34
CA LEU A 29 -17.86 14.67 -1.78
C LEU A 29 -17.20 15.42 -0.62
N PRO A 30 -16.19 16.28 -0.91
CA PRO A 30 -15.55 17.10 0.11
C PRO A 30 -16.44 18.28 0.53
N GLY A 31 -17.42 18.64 -0.30
CA GLY A 31 -18.37 19.73 -0.08
C GLY A 31 -19.44 19.77 -1.17
N PRO A 32 -20.42 20.68 -1.04
CA PRO A 32 -21.55 20.79 -1.97
C PRO A 32 -21.18 21.33 -3.36
N ASP A 33 -20.05 22.01 -3.48
CA ASP A 33 -19.64 22.73 -4.70
C ASP A 33 -18.71 21.89 -5.59
N ALA A 34 -18.68 20.56 -5.41
CA ALA A 34 -17.84 19.67 -6.19
C ALA A 34 -18.22 19.70 -7.68
N THR A 35 -17.21 19.81 -8.54
CA THR A 35 -17.37 19.82 -10.00
C THR A 35 -17.56 18.42 -10.55
N GLU A 36 -18.11 18.31 -11.77
CA GLU A 36 -18.28 17.00 -12.44
C GLU A 36 -16.94 16.28 -12.66
N ASP A 37 -15.86 17.01 -12.96
CA ASP A 37 -14.51 16.44 -13.09
C ASP A 37 -14.02 15.83 -11.76
N GLU A 38 -14.26 16.50 -10.64
CA GLU A 38 -13.94 15.98 -9.30
C GLU A 38 -14.78 14.75 -8.97
N ILE A 39 -16.08 14.75 -9.30
CA ILE A 39 -16.97 13.61 -9.11
C ILE A 39 -16.51 12.41 -9.95
N ALA A 40 -16.12 12.65 -11.20
CA ALA A 40 -15.60 11.62 -12.10
C ALA A 40 -14.30 11.01 -11.58
N ALA A 41 -13.37 11.84 -11.09
CA ALA A 41 -12.12 11.38 -10.49
C ALA A 41 -12.38 10.53 -9.24
N LEU A 42 -13.29 10.96 -8.37
CA LEU A 42 -13.69 10.22 -7.17
C LEU A 42 -14.39 8.90 -7.52
N PHE A 43 -15.21 8.89 -8.56
CA PHE A 43 -15.86 7.69 -9.07
C PHE A 43 -14.85 6.63 -9.52
N VAL A 44 -13.91 7.01 -10.40
CA VAL A 44 -12.83 6.15 -10.89
C VAL A 44 -11.99 5.61 -9.73
N ALA A 45 -11.61 6.49 -8.80
CA ALA A 45 -10.85 6.10 -7.62
C ALA A 45 -11.62 5.12 -6.72
N SER A 46 -12.93 5.33 -6.54
CA SER A 46 -13.77 4.49 -5.66
C SER A 46 -13.90 3.05 -6.14
N LEU A 47 -13.90 2.85 -7.46
CA LEU A 47 -13.97 1.54 -8.10
C LEU A 47 -12.59 0.95 -8.42
N GLY A 48 -11.51 1.71 -8.22
CA GLY A 48 -10.15 1.27 -8.52
C GLY A 48 -9.95 0.98 -10.01
N LEU A 49 -10.60 1.74 -10.89
CA LEU A 49 -10.53 1.52 -12.33
C LEU A 49 -9.21 2.02 -12.89
N LEU A 50 -8.65 1.28 -13.85
CA LEU A 50 -7.40 1.59 -14.53
C LEU A 50 -7.66 1.75 -16.03
N MET A 51 -6.76 2.47 -16.73
CA MET A 51 -6.84 2.68 -18.18
C MET A 51 -8.13 3.38 -18.63
N THR A 52 -8.71 4.23 -17.80
CA THR A 52 -9.88 5.05 -18.15
C THR A 52 -9.47 6.17 -19.10
N ASP A 53 -10.04 6.17 -20.30
CA ASP A 53 -9.78 7.19 -21.33
C ASP A 53 -10.73 8.38 -21.19
N ALA A 54 -12.02 8.10 -21.02
CA ALA A 54 -13.06 9.10 -20.86
C ALA A 54 -14.10 8.66 -19.85
N VAL A 55 -14.63 9.62 -19.10
CA VAL A 55 -15.74 9.46 -18.16
C VAL A 55 -16.78 10.50 -18.51
N GLU A 56 -17.97 10.07 -18.87
CA GLU A 56 -19.12 10.95 -19.08
C GLU A 56 -20.11 10.75 -17.95
N LEU A 57 -20.37 11.81 -17.19
CA LEU A 57 -21.38 11.81 -16.14
C LEU A 57 -22.71 12.34 -16.68
N SER A 58 -23.82 11.83 -16.15
CA SER A 58 -25.14 12.36 -16.43
C SER A 58 -26.05 12.23 -15.21
N GLY A 59 -27.05 13.10 -15.12
CA GLY A 59 -28.00 13.08 -14.00
C GLY A 59 -27.35 13.30 -12.63
N VAL A 60 -26.31 14.15 -12.56
CA VAL A 60 -25.59 14.43 -11.31
C VAL A 60 -26.49 15.22 -10.36
N GLU A 61 -26.73 14.65 -9.18
CA GLU A 61 -27.45 15.28 -8.07
C GLU A 61 -26.61 15.25 -6.80
N ILE A 62 -26.34 16.43 -6.21
CA ILE A 62 -25.60 16.57 -4.95
C ILE A 62 -26.58 16.79 -3.81
N PHE A 63 -26.45 16.02 -2.73
CA PHE A 63 -27.30 16.13 -1.55
C PHE A 63 -26.53 15.85 -0.26
N ALA A 64 -27.03 16.41 0.84
CA ALA A 64 -26.49 16.20 2.18
C ALA A 64 -27.11 14.93 2.79
N GLU A 65 -26.29 13.92 3.10
CA GLU A 65 -26.71 12.66 3.72
C GLU A 65 -25.63 12.20 4.70
N PRO A 66 -25.93 11.75 5.92
CA PRO A 66 -24.94 11.11 6.78
C PRO A 66 -24.49 9.76 6.18
N HIS A 67 -23.21 9.58 5.89
CA HIS A 67 -22.66 8.33 5.33
C HIS A 67 -21.35 7.89 5.98
N LYS A 68 -20.99 6.61 5.82
CA LYS A 68 -19.78 6.00 6.40
C LYS A 68 -18.48 6.22 5.61
N GLY A 69 -18.52 6.89 4.46
CA GLY A 69 -17.36 6.98 3.56
C GLY A 69 -17.49 6.07 2.33
N THR A 70 -17.07 6.55 1.15
CA THR A 70 -16.71 5.74 -0.01
C THR A 70 -15.20 5.51 0.01
N ARG A 71 -14.78 4.29 -0.36
CA ARG A 71 -13.36 3.90 -0.38
C ARG A 71 -12.59 4.86 -1.30
N GLY A 72 -11.52 5.48 -0.81
CA GLY A 72 -10.74 6.47 -1.59
C GLY A 72 -11.43 7.84 -1.77
N GLY A 73 -12.58 8.06 -1.13
CA GLY A 73 -13.28 9.33 -1.17
C GLY A 73 -12.76 10.36 -0.15
N PRO A 74 -13.17 11.63 -0.25
CA PRO A 74 -12.79 12.71 0.67
C PRO A 74 -13.28 12.51 2.11
N SER A 75 -14.28 11.64 2.30
CA SER A 75 -14.75 11.19 3.61
C SER A 75 -13.98 9.98 4.16
N ASP A 76 -13.01 9.44 3.40
CA ASP A 76 -12.06 8.43 3.87
C ASP A 76 -11.11 9.07 4.90
N ARG A 77 -11.60 9.15 6.15
CA ARG A 77 -10.87 9.68 7.30
C ARG A 77 -9.56 8.95 7.58
N ALA A 78 -9.26 7.83 6.90
CA ALA A 78 -7.95 7.19 6.93
C ALA A 78 -6.84 8.06 6.30
N ALA A 79 -7.17 8.99 5.40
CA ALA A 79 -6.18 9.88 4.77
C ALA A 79 -5.84 11.14 5.62
N ALA A 80 -6.71 11.53 6.56
CA ALA A 80 -6.56 12.78 7.33
C ALA A 80 -6.37 12.58 8.85
N ALA A 81 -6.39 11.35 9.35
CA ALA A 81 -6.12 11.09 10.75
C ALA A 81 -4.61 11.12 11.03
N ALA A 82 -4.14 12.18 11.70
CA ALA A 82 -2.97 12.06 12.56
C ALA A 82 -3.16 10.83 13.48
N PRO A 83 -2.12 10.05 13.83
CA PRO A 83 -2.30 8.79 14.55
C PRO A 83 -3.01 9.01 15.88
N GLY A 84 -4.31 8.75 15.93
CA GLY A 84 -5.06 8.65 17.16
C GLY A 84 -4.63 7.38 17.89
N ALA A 85 -4.45 7.47 19.21
CA ALA A 85 -3.98 6.38 20.07
C ALA A 85 -4.94 5.17 20.19
N GLY A 86 -5.92 5.02 19.29
CA GLY A 86 -6.85 3.90 19.22
C GLY A 86 -6.47 2.93 18.09
N GLY A 87 -6.45 1.64 18.39
CA GLY A 87 -6.12 0.59 17.43
C GLY A 87 -5.44 -0.61 18.09
N THR A 88 -5.76 -1.81 17.63
CA THR A 88 -5.13 -3.04 18.15
C THR A 88 -3.76 -3.24 17.49
N LEU A 89 -2.78 -3.70 18.26
CA LEU A 89 -1.48 -4.08 17.72
C LEU A 89 -1.54 -5.49 17.13
N ALA A 90 -1.21 -5.60 15.84
CA ALA A 90 -0.95 -6.85 15.16
C ALA A 90 0.56 -7.13 15.18
N GLU A 91 0.97 -8.25 15.77
CA GLU A 91 2.35 -8.73 15.73
C GLU A 91 2.62 -9.38 14.37
N LEU A 92 3.71 -8.96 13.72
CA LEU A 92 4.05 -9.32 12.35
C LEU A 92 5.44 -9.95 12.23
N ASP A 93 6.06 -10.32 13.35
CA ASP A 93 7.37 -10.94 13.38
C ASP A 93 7.36 -12.42 13.78
N GLN A 94 8.39 -13.13 13.31
CA GLN A 94 8.74 -14.47 13.74
C GLN A 94 9.88 -14.43 14.76
N LEU A 95 9.86 -15.37 15.70
CA LEU A 95 10.93 -15.49 16.67
C LEU A 95 12.27 -15.88 15.99
N PRO A 96 13.42 -15.38 16.47
CA PRO A 96 14.72 -15.61 15.83
C PRO A 96 15.10 -17.09 15.62
N HIS A 97 14.68 -17.99 16.52
CA HIS A 97 14.98 -19.42 16.42
C HIS A 97 14.15 -20.14 15.34
N GLU A 98 13.08 -19.52 14.85
CA GLU A 98 12.29 -19.98 13.70
C GLU A 98 12.79 -19.38 12.38
N GLY A 99 13.93 -18.71 12.46
CA GLY A 99 14.61 -18.01 11.39
C GLY A 99 14.40 -16.51 11.42
N GLY A 100 13.44 -15.95 12.19
CA GLY A 100 13.34 -14.51 12.51
C GLY A 100 12.85 -13.57 11.40
N THR A 101 12.24 -12.45 11.80
CA THR A 101 11.96 -11.30 10.91
C THR A 101 13.11 -10.30 11.01
N TYR A 102 13.60 -9.80 9.87
CA TYR A 102 14.76 -8.90 9.85
C TYR A 102 14.48 -7.64 9.06
N LEU A 103 15.08 -6.56 9.52
CA LEU A 103 15.26 -5.36 8.72
C LEU A 103 16.67 -5.35 8.12
N VAL A 104 16.75 -4.99 6.85
CA VAL A 104 17.98 -4.75 6.09
C VAL A 104 18.11 -3.25 5.83
N ALA A 105 19.22 -2.66 6.27
CA ALA A 105 19.47 -1.23 6.21
C ALA A 105 20.14 -0.81 4.89
N PRO A 106 19.70 0.31 4.28
CA PRO A 106 20.41 0.90 3.15
C PRO A 106 21.82 1.31 3.56
N GLY A 107 22.78 1.15 2.65
CA GLY A 107 24.20 1.48 2.91
C GLY A 107 24.88 0.62 3.99
N GLY A 108 24.20 -0.41 4.50
CA GLY A 108 24.76 -1.33 5.50
C GLY A 108 24.90 -0.74 6.91
N ASP A 109 24.23 0.36 7.23
CA ASP A 109 24.32 1.02 8.54
C ASP A 109 22.95 1.41 9.12
N LEU A 110 22.47 0.61 10.09
CA LEU A 110 21.23 0.88 10.83
C LEU A 110 21.27 2.21 11.59
N ALA A 111 22.46 2.71 11.99
CA ALA A 111 22.56 3.97 12.71
C ALA A 111 22.23 5.21 11.86
N ALA A 112 22.32 5.08 10.53
CA ALA A 112 22.00 6.12 9.56
C ALA A 112 20.51 6.15 9.17
N LEU A 113 19.74 5.12 9.55
CA LEU A 113 18.34 4.99 9.17
C LEU A 113 17.43 5.91 9.99
N PRO A 114 16.73 6.90 9.38
CA PRO A 114 15.83 7.78 10.12
C PRO A 114 14.56 7.04 10.55
N LEU A 115 14.03 7.36 11.73
CA LEU A 115 12.80 6.74 12.27
C LEU A 115 11.59 6.91 11.35
N SER A 116 11.52 8.00 10.57
CA SER A 116 10.48 8.23 9.57
C SER A 116 10.45 7.22 8.43
N ARG A 117 11.41 6.28 8.37
CA ARG A 117 11.47 5.16 7.42
C ARG A 117 11.11 3.81 8.04
N VAL A 118 10.87 3.74 9.35
CA VAL A 118 10.70 2.46 10.06
C VAL A 118 9.66 2.48 11.18
N ALA A 119 9.11 3.64 11.54
CA ALA A 119 8.15 3.79 12.62
C ALA A 119 6.87 4.50 12.14
N ASP A 120 5.72 3.96 12.56
CA ASP A 120 4.37 4.49 12.28
C ASP A 120 4.13 4.84 10.79
N LEU A 121 4.67 4.02 9.87
CA LEU A 121 4.51 4.21 8.44
C LEU A 121 3.10 3.81 7.99
N PRO A 122 2.38 4.63 7.20
CA PRO A 122 1.14 4.19 6.57
C PRO A 122 1.43 2.96 5.70
N ALA A 123 0.69 1.88 5.93
CA ALA A 123 0.91 0.61 5.27
C ALA A 123 -0.07 0.38 4.12
N VAL A 124 0.45 -0.17 3.03
CA VAL A 124 -0.32 -0.75 1.93
C VAL A 124 0.02 -2.23 1.86
N VAL A 125 -0.99 -3.09 1.96
CA VAL A 125 -0.84 -4.55 1.85
C VAL A 125 -1.21 -4.99 0.45
N VAL A 126 -0.20 -5.36 -0.33
CA VAL A 126 -0.35 -5.87 -1.70
C VAL A 126 -0.51 -7.38 -1.63
N ARG A 127 -1.74 -7.86 -1.80
CA ARG A 127 -2.05 -9.29 -1.81
C ARG A 127 -1.82 -9.88 -3.19
N VAL A 128 -0.84 -10.76 -3.30
CA VAL A 128 -0.53 -11.52 -4.53
C VAL A 128 -0.74 -13.03 -4.34
N THR A 129 -1.44 -13.40 -3.26
CA THR A 129 -1.91 -14.76 -3.00
C THR A 129 -2.79 -15.24 -4.15
N GLY A 130 -2.42 -16.35 -4.80
CA GLY A 130 -3.22 -16.95 -5.88
C GLY A 130 -2.97 -16.40 -7.30
N ALA A 131 -2.05 -15.44 -7.50
CA ALA A 131 -1.66 -15.03 -8.85
C ALA A 131 -0.96 -16.18 -9.62
N GLU A 132 -0.93 -16.15 -10.95
CA GLU A 132 -0.10 -17.10 -11.72
C GLU A 132 1.35 -16.60 -11.77
N GLY A 133 2.34 -17.51 -11.68
CA GLY A 133 3.77 -17.18 -11.72
C GLY A 133 4.47 -17.16 -10.36
N ARG A 134 5.75 -16.75 -10.33
CA ARG A 134 6.56 -16.64 -9.11
C ARG A 134 6.99 -15.20 -8.78
N THR A 135 6.62 -14.23 -9.60
CA THR A 135 7.15 -12.86 -9.48
C THR A 135 6.07 -11.83 -9.18
N VAL A 136 6.46 -10.76 -8.49
CA VAL A 136 5.69 -9.53 -8.30
C VAL A 136 6.25 -8.48 -9.24
N GLY A 137 5.50 -8.20 -10.31
CA GLY A 137 5.82 -7.19 -11.31
C GLY A 137 5.15 -5.84 -11.03
N VAL A 138 5.49 -4.84 -11.84
CA VAL A 138 4.92 -3.47 -11.76
C VAL A 138 3.39 -3.48 -11.81
N GLY A 139 2.78 -4.33 -12.65
CA GLY A 139 1.33 -4.41 -12.77
C GLY A 139 0.59 -4.77 -11.47
N ALA A 140 1.25 -5.47 -10.54
CA ALA A 140 0.69 -5.78 -9.23
C ALA A 140 0.78 -4.60 -8.24
N LEU A 141 1.60 -3.59 -8.54
CA LEU A 141 1.89 -2.45 -7.65
C LEU A 141 1.26 -1.15 -8.13
N ALA A 142 1.10 -0.99 -9.45
CA ALA A 142 0.66 0.25 -10.09
C ALA A 142 -0.71 0.76 -9.64
N ALA A 143 -1.56 -0.11 -9.08
CA ALA A 143 -2.88 0.25 -8.57
C ALA A 143 -2.84 0.92 -7.18
N PHE A 144 -1.68 1.00 -6.53
CA PHE A 144 -1.53 1.48 -5.16
C PHE A 144 -0.77 2.81 -5.10
N ASP A 145 -1.22 3.71 -4.24
CA ASP A 145 -0.44 4.89 -3.87
C ASP A 145 0.64 4.48 -2.85
N VAL A 146 1.90 4.41 -3.30
CA VAL A 146 3.03 3.90 -2.50
C VAL A 146 3.87 5.02 -1.87
N ARG A 147 3.62 6.28 -2.22
CA ARG A 147 4.47 7.41 -1.82
C ARG A 147 4.48 7.59 -0.31
N GLY A 148 5.66 7.52 0.30
CA GLY A 148 5.85 7.65 1.74
C GLY A 148 5.27 6.51 2.57
N ARG A 149 4.88 5.39 1.95
CA ARG A 149 4.22 4.25 2.61
C ARG A 149 5.13 3.05 2.76
N ALA A 150 4.80 2.19 3.72
CA ALA A 150 5.32 0.82 3.80
C ALA A 150 4.51 -0.06 2.84
N VAL A 151 5.15 -0.63 1.82
CA VAL A 151 4.52 -1.58 0.89
C VAL A 151 4.82 -3.00 1.38
N LEU A 152 3.78 -3.70 1.85
CA LEU A 152 3.89 -5.05 2.42
C LEU A 152 3.35 -6.07 1.42
N LEU A 153 4.23 -6.89 0.86
CA LEU A 153 3.91 -7.94 -0.10
C LEU A 153 3.43 -9.18 0.65
N HIS A 154 2.14 -9.48 0.55
CA HIS A 154 1.54 -10.70 1.09
C HIS A 154 1.47 -11.77 0.01
N THR A 155 2.41 -12.71 0.06
CA THR A 155 2.58 -13.79 -0.91
C THR A 155 1.91 -15.09 -0.45
N GLY A 156 1.73 -15.27 0.86
CA GLY A 156 1.03 -16.39 1.49
C GLY A 156 1.89 -17.64 1.69
N ALA A 157 3.18 -17.61 1.36
CA ALA A 157 4.09 -18.74 1.53
C ALA A 157 5.53 -18.28 1.75
N ARG A 158 6.34 -19.07 2.48
CA ARG A 158 7.76 -18.77 2.75
C ARG A 158 8.61 -18.69 1.48
N GLU A 159 8.40 -19.61 0.54
CA GLU A 159 9.06 -19.59 -0.77
C GLU A 159 8.50 -18.49 -1.68
N GLY A 160 7.36 -17.90 -1.28
CA GLY A 160 6.78 -16.66 -1.72
C GLY A 160 6.81 -16.33 -3.21
N ARG A 161 6.55 -15.06 -3.50
CA ARG A 161 6.78 -14.47 -4.82
C ARG A 161 7.84 -13.40 -4.71
N GLN A 162 8.76 -13.40 -5.65
CA GLN A 162 9.93 -12.55 -5.66
C GLN A 162 9.63 -11.22 -6.34
N LEU A 163 10.11 -10.11 -5.79
CA LEU A 163 9.97 -8.80 -6.40
C LEU A 163 10.90 -8.72 -7.62
N THR A 164 10.35 -8.32 -8.77
CA THR A 164 11.21 -8.09 -9.96
C THR A 164 12.03 -6.81 -9.79
N ALA A 165 13.24 -6.77 -10.38
CA ALA A 165 14.06 -5.55 -10.40
C ALA A 165 13.32 -4.33 -10.99
N ALA A 166 12.49 -4.54 -12.03
CA ALA A 166 11.66 -3.49 -12.59
C ALA A 166 10.60 -2.96 -11.61
N ALA A 167 10.00 -3.85 -10.80
CA ALA A 167 9.06 -3.47 -9.76
C ALA A 167 9.74 -2.71 -8.60
N ALA A 168 10.95 -3.12 -8.22
CA ALA A 168 11.76 -2.40 -7.24
C ALA A 168 12.09 -0.98 -7.71
N ALA A 169 12.57 -0.83 -8.96
CA ALA A 169 12.84 0.47 -9.56
C ALA A 169 11.60 1.37 -9.61
N TRP A 170 10.44 0.81 -9.96
CA TRP A 170 9.17 1.53 -9.96
C TRP A 170 8.79 2.03 -8.55
N LEU A 171 8.94 1.19 -7.52
CA LEU A 171 8.67 1.59 -6.13
C LEU A 171 9.57 2.76 -5.68
N VAL A 172 10.85 2.73 -6.06
CA VAL A 172 11.80 3.82 -5.80
C VAL A 172 11.34 5.12 -6.46
N GLU A 173 11.02 5.06 -7.76
CA GLU A 173 10.54 6.22 -8.53
C GLU A 173 9.27 6.84 -7.93
N HIS A 174 8.39 6.01 -7.37
CA HIS A 174 7.14 6.43 -6.76
C HIS A 174 7.27 6.79 -5.26
N GLY A 175 8.50 6.77 -4.73
CA GLY A 175 8.83 7.31 -3.42
C GLY A 175 8.39 6.42 -2.26
N VAL A 176 8.47 5.10 -2.40
CA VAL A 176 8.20 4.16 -1.30
C VAL A 176 9.07 4.48 -0.07
N ALA A 177 8.50 4.34 1.13
CA ALA A 177 9.25 4.56 2.37
C ALA A 177 10.02 3.31 2.81
N LEU A 178 9.39 2.14 2.71
CA LEU A 178 9.88 0.83 3.14
C LEU A 178 9.19 -0.27 2.33
N VAL A 179 9.89 -1.38 2.05
CA VAL A 179 9.30 -2.58 1.44
C VAL A 179 9.36 -3.74 2.42
N GLY A 180 8.25 -4.46 2.58
CA GLY A 180 8.15 -5.64 3.42
C GLY A 180 7.66 -6.86 2.65
N THR A 181 8.08 -8.06 3.01
CA THR A 181 7.54 -9.32 2.46
C THR A 181 7.39 -10.39 3.54
N ASP A 182 6.39 -11.25 3.38
CA ASP A 182 6.23 -12.48 4.17
C ASP A 182 7.08 -13.67 3.65
N ALA A 183 7.73 -13.50 2.50
CA ALA A 183 8.66 -14.49 1.94
C ALA A 183 9.99 -14.53 2.71
N ASP A 184 10.74 -15.62 2.54
CA ASP A 184 12.09 -15.81 3.10
C ASP A 184 13.13 -14.84 2.52
N ALA A 185 12.90 -14.35 1.29
CA ALA A 185 13.73 -13.36 0.63
C ALA A 185 12.90 -12.53 -0.36
N LEU A 186 13.33 -11.28 -0.60
CA LEU A 186 12.72 -10.41 -1.60
C LEU A 186 13.02 -10.85 -3.04
N ASP A 187 14.24 -11.32 -3.27
CA ASP A 187 14.76 -11.75 -4.58
C ASP A 187 14.67 -13.27 -4.78
N ASP A 188 14.82 -13.69 -6.04
CA ASP A 188 14.93 -15.09 -6.41
C ASP A 188 16.33 -15.62 -6.12
N ALA A 189 16.40 -16.64 -5.26
CA ALA A 189 17.64 -17.33 -4.92
C ALA A 189 18.33 -17.99 -6.15
N ALA A 190 17.62 -18.17 -7.27
CA ALA A 190 18.19 -18.67 -8.50
C ALA A 190 19.00 -17.64 -9.31
N HIS A 191 18.86 -16.33 -9.01
CA HIS A 191 19.65 -15.28 -9.67
C HIS A 191 21.00 -15.08 -8.96
N GLU A 192 22.05 -14.78 -9.74
CA GLU A 192 23.30 -14.28 -9.17
C GLU A 192 23.08 -12.85 -8.64
N GLY A 193 23.10 -12.68 -7.31
CA GLY A 193 22.91 -11.40 -6.64
C GLY A 193 21.49 -11.18 -6.09
N SER A 194 21.16 -9.94 -5.76
CA SER A 194 19.83 -9.57 -5.21
C SER A 194 19.35 -8.26 -5.84
N PRO A 195 19.04 -8.25 -7.15
CA PRO A 195 18.85 -7.02 -7.92
C PRO A 195 17.69 -6.14 -7.43
N ALA A 196 16.61 -6.73 -6.90
CA ALA A 196 15.51 -5.93 -6.33
C ALA A 196 15.90 -5.33 -4.97
N LEU A 197 16.54 -6.11 -4.11
CA LEU A 197 17.07 -5.65 -2.83
C LEU A 197 18.13 -4.56 -3.03
N ASP A 198 19.11 -4.78 -3.91
CA ASP A 198 20.19 -3.84 -4.20
C ASP A 198 19.61 -2.51 -4.71
N ALA A 199 18.66 -2.54 -5.66
CA ALA A 199 18.01 -1.33 -6.17
C ALA A 199 17.29 -0.53 -5.07
N LEU A 200 16.63 -1.20 -4.13
CA LEU A 200 15.97 -0.54 -3.00
C LEU A 200 16.98 0.06 -2.01
N LEU A 201 18.00 -0.71 -1.63
CA LEU A 201 19.00 -0.29 -0.66
C LEU A 201 19.87 0.85 -1.18
N GLU A 202 20.27 0.82 -2.46
CA GLU A 202 20.98 1.91 -3.14
C GLU A 202 20.15 3.21 -3.16
N ALA A 203 18.83 3.10 -3.29
CA ALA A 203 17.90 4.22 -3.24
C ALA A 203 17.57 4.69 -1.80
N GLY A 204 18.14 4.07 -0.77
CA GLY A 204 17.88 4.44 0.62
C GLY A 204 16.58 3.88 1.20
N VAL A 205 16.00 2.85 0.58
CA VAL A 205 14.76 2.19 1.03
C VAL A 205 15.11 0.95 1.86
N PRO A 206 14.79 0.92 3.17
CA PRO A 206 14.97 -0.29 3.97
C PRO A 206 13.99 -1.39 3.57
N VAL A 207 14.41 -2.64 3.77
CA VAL A 207 13.62 -3.83 3.47
C VAL A 207 13.38 -4.67 4.71
N VAL A 208 12.17 -5.20 4.88
CA VAL A 208 11.82 -6.14 5.96
C VAL A 208 11.40 -7.47 5.36
N GLU A 209 12.08 -8.55 5.72
CA GLU A 209 11.80 -9.89 5.20
C GLU A 209 11.22 -10.78 6.30
N ARG A 210 10.49 -11.81 5.86
CA ARG A 210 9.90 -12.84 6.73
C ARG A 210 8.88 -12.29 7.72
N LEU A 211 8.05 -11.38 7.25
CA LEU A 211 6.87 -10.95 8.00
C LEU A 211 5.87 -12.09 8.13
N THR A 212 5.03 -12.02 9.15
CA THR A 212 3.88 -12.91 9.34
C THR A 212 2.60 -12.13 9.59
N GLY A 213 1.46 -12.80 9.54
CA GLY A 213 0.17 -12.19 9.92
C GLY A 213 -0.33 -11.10 8.97
N LEU A 214 0.28 -10.95 7.79
CA LEU A 214 -0.14 -9.95 6.79
C LEU A 214 -1.57 -10.19 6.27
N ASP A 215 -2.07 -11.42 6.36
CA ASP A 215 -3.45 -11.79 6.05
C ASP A 215 -4.47 -11.05 6.93
N ARG A 216 -4.08 -10.71 8.17
CA ARG A 216 -4.91 -10.07 9.20
C ARG A 216 -4.98 -8.55 9.07
N LEU A 217 -4.14 -7.94 8.24
CA LEU A 217 -4.10 -6.50 8.05
C LEU A 217 -5.12 -6.05 7.00
N PRO A 218 -5.77 -4.89 7.16
CA PRO A 218 -6.55 -4.30 6.07
C PRO A 218 -5.64 -3.94 4.88
N PRO A 219 -6.17 -3.85 3.64
CA PRO A 219 -5.39 -3.42 2.48
C PRO A 219 -4.68 -2.07 2.68
N THR A 220 -5.31 -1.15 3.42
CA THR A 220 -4.78 0.19 3.74
C THR A 220 -5.25 0.60 5.15
N GLY A 221 -4.64 1.66 5.71
CA GLY A 221 -5.07 2.28 6.98
C GLY A 221 -4.35 1.77 8.23
N ALA A 222 -3.55 0.71 8.12
CA ALA A 222 -2.66 0.29 9.20
C ALA A 222 -1.40 1.17 9.27
N LEU A 223 -0.81 1.30 10.47
CA LEU A 223 0.47 1.96 10.69
C LEU A 223 1.53 0.92 11.06
N PHE A 224 2.51 0.71 10.18
CA PHE A 224 3.54 -0.31 10.29
C PHE A 224 4.81 0.22 10.97
N THR A 225 5.40 -0.59 11.84
CA THR A 225 6.67 -0.31 12.52
C THR A 225 7.58 -1.53 12.48
N ALA A 226 8.85 -1.29 12.12
CA ALA A 226 9.95 -2.25 12.14
C ALA A 226 11.24 -1.57 12.61
N ALA A 227 11.16 -0.75 13.66
CA ALA A 227 12.29 0.04 14.14
C ALA A 227 13.37 -0.87 14.77
N PRO A 228 14.62 -0.84 14.27
CA PRO A 228 15.73 -1.58 14.86
C PRO A 228 16.35 -0.82 16.04
N ALA A 229 17.17 -1.51 16.84
CA ALA A 229 18.13 -0.81 17.70
C ALA A 229 19.10 0.00 16.83
N ARG A 230 19.53 1.17 17.33
CA ARG A 230 20.45 2.05 16.60
C ARG A 230 21.89 1.52 16.66
N LEU A 231 22.26 0.66 15.71
CA LEU A 231 23.54 -0.06 15.67
C LEU A 231 24.41 0.42 14.52
N ALA A 232 25.63 0.86 14.80
CA ALA A 232 26.56 1.36 13.78
C ALA A 232 27.25 0.20 13.04
N GLY A 233 27.32 0.29 11.70
CA GLY A 233 28.04 -0.67 10.86
C GLY A 233 27.39 -2.06 10.80
N VAL A 234 26.11 -2.16 11.15
CA VAL A 234 25.32 -3.38 11.08
C VAL A 234 24.30 -3.23 9.95
N ALA A 235 24.34 -4.12 8.96
CA ALA A 235 23.49 -4.08 7.79
C ALA A 235 22.12 -4.75 8.01
N ARG A 236 22.03 -5.72 8.92
CA ARG A 236 20.83 -6.53 9.13
C ARG A 236 20.68 -6.92 10.60
N VAL A 237 19.47 -6.80 11.15
CA VAL A 237 19.17 -7.15 12.53
C VAL A 237 17.76 -7.74 12.65
N PRO A 238 17.50 -8.69 13.56
CA PRO A 238 16.15 -9.09 13.87
C PRO A 238 15.36 -7.90 14.43
N VAL A 239 14.09 -7.80 14.05
CA VAL A 239 13.17 -6.75 14.52
C VAL A 239 11.86 -7.36 14.98
N ARG A 240 11.25 -6.73 15.99
CA ARG A 240 9.87 -7.03 16.39
C ARG A 240 8.93 -6.14 15.56
N ALA A 241 8.59 -6.59 14.37
CA ALA A 241 7.72 -5.87 13.46
C ALA A 241 6.26 -5.97 13.90
N PHE A 242 5.54 -4.85 13.87
CA PHE A 242 4.12 -4.82 14.22
C PHE A 242 3.39 -3.75 13.41
N ALA A 243 2.06 -3.84 13.38
CA ALA A 243 1.22 -2.77 12.85
C ALA A 243 0.11 -2.40 13.83
N ARG A 244 -0.18 -1.11 13.93
CA ARG A 244 -1.41 -0.62 14.57
C ARG A 244 -2.54 -0.69 13.55
N VAL A 245 -3.59 -1.45 13.85
CA VAL A 245 -4.75 -1.62 12.99
C VAL A 245 -5.89 -0.74 13.53
N PRO A 246 -6.54 0.09 12.70
CA PRO A 246 -7.68 0.91 13.14
C PRO A 246 -8.82 0.04 13.67
N GLU A 247 -9.56 0.55 14.66
CA GLU A 247 -10.78 -0.10 15.15
C GLU A 247 -11.91 0.05 14.12
N SER A 248 -12.60 -1.07 13.85
CA SER A 248 -13.69 -1.17 12.87
C SER A 248 -15.00 -0.56 13.33
#